data_AF-A0A961QB81-F1
#
_entry.id   AF-A0A961QB81-F1
#
_cell.length_a   1.000
_cell.length_b   1.000
_cell.length_c   1.000
_cell.angle_alpha   90.00
_cell.angle_beta   90.00
_cell.angle_gamma   90.00
#
_symmetry.space_group_name_H-M   'P 1'
#
loop_
_entity.id
_entity.type
_entity.pdbx_description
1 polymer ?
#
loop_
_entity_poly.entity_id
_entity_poly.type
_entity_poly.pdbx_seq_one_letter_code
_entity_poly.pdbx_strand_id
1 'polypeptide(L)' 'MNLAARHETFHGLHQSGTFVIPNPWDLGSARMMAALGARALATTSSGFAFTLGRPDMGQVSRDEA' A
#
# COMPACT_ATOMS: atom_id res chain seq x y z
N MET A 1 10.74 -2.37 14.49
CA MET A 1 9.40 -2.96 14.75
C MET A 1 9.34 -4.31 14.07
N ASN A 2 8.99 -5.39 14.79
CA ASN A 2 8.80 -6.72 14.20
C ASN A 2 7.43 -6.80 13.47
N LEU A 3 7.13 -7.94 12.83
CA LEU A 3 5.88 -8.09 12.08
C LEU A 3 4.63 -8.02 12.97
N ALA A 4 4.63 -8.69 14.13
CA ALA A 4 3.50 -8.69 15.05
C ALA A 4 3.14 -7.26 15.52
N ALA A 5 4.13 -6.47 15.91
CA ALA A 5 3.93 -5.09 16.34
C ALA A 5 3.41 -4.18 15.20
N ARG A 6 3.77 -4.46 13.94
CA ARG A 6 3.18 -3.74 12.78
C ARG A 6 1.70 -4.07 12.61
N HIS A 7 1.32 -5.34 12.76
CA HIS A 7 -0.08 -5.77 12.68
C HIS A 7 -0.93 -5.15 13.79
N GLU A 8 -0.43 -5.17 15.04
CA GLU A 8 -1.12 -4.52 16.17
C GLU A 8 -1.28 -3.01 15.95
N THR A 9 -0.23 -2.34 15.47
CA THR A 9 -0.30 -0.90 15.16
C THR A 9 -1.34 -0.61 14.08
N PHE A 10 -1.34 -1.36 12.98
CA PHE A 10 -2.31 -1.19 11.90
C PHE A 10 -3.74 -1.49 12.36
N HIS A 11 -3.93 -2.54 13.16
CA HIS A 11 -5.22 -2.88 13.76
C HIS A 11 -5.71 -1.72 14.67
N GLY A 12 -4.83 -1.16 15.49
CA GLY A 12 -5.13 -0.01 16.34
C GLY A 12 -5.61 1.22 15.57
N LEU A 13 -5.08 1.47 14.36
CA LEU A 13 -5.56 2.55 13.50
C LEU A 13 -7.05 2.42 13.11
N HIS A 14 -7.60 1.20 13.09
CA HIS A 14 -9.00 0.93 12.73
C HIS A 14 -9.96 0.93 13.92
N GLN A 15 -9.44 0.89 15.15
CA GLN A 15 -10.26 0.76 16.36
C GLN A 15 -11.01 2.06 16.72
N SER A 16 -10.55 3.21 16.23
CA SER A 16 -11.27 4.48 16.43
C SER A 16 -10.88 5.54 15.41
N GLY A 17 -11.87 6.36 15.02
CA GLY A 17 -11.69 7.48 14.11
C GLY A 17 -11.51 7.05 12.64
N THR A 18 -11.10 8.02 11.82
CA THR A 18 -10.82 7.83 10.39
C THR A 18 -9.37 8.16 10.12
N PHE A 19 -8.73 7.41 9.23
CA PHE A 19 -7.37 7.71 8.78
C PHE A 19 -7.22 7.45 7.28
N VAL A 20 -6.24 8.12 6.68
CA VAL A 20 -5.93 7.99 5.26
C VAL A 20 -4.87 6.91 5.07
N ILE A 21 -5.14 5.99 4.14
CA ILE A 21 -4.20 4.97 3.67
C ILE A 21 -3.97 5.24 2.18
N PRO A 22 -2.87 5.91 1.80
CA PRO A 22 -2.58 6.14 0.40
C PRO A 22 -2.10 4.85 -0.27
N ASN A 23 -2.29 4.78 -1.59
CA ASN A 23 -1.90 3.62 -2.37
C ASN A 23 -0.67 3.87 -3.26
N PRO A 24 0.56 3.56 -2.79
CA PRO A 24 1.73 3.58 -3.67
C PRO A 24 1.69 2.44 -4.69
N TRP A 25 2.30 2.68 -5.86
CA TRP A 25 2.38 1.74 -7.00
C TRP A 25 3.81 1.33 -7.36
N ASP A 26 4.81 1.89 -6.67
CA ASP A 26 6.22 1.56 -6.81
C ASP A 26 7.01 1.92 -5.54
N LEU A 27 8.34 1.68 -5.55
CA LEU A 27 9.20 1.99 -4.42
C LEU A 27 9.30 3.51 -4.14
N GLY A 28 9.29 4.34 -5.19
CA GLY A 28 9.46 5.79 -5.07
C GLY A 28 8.25 6.44 -4.39
N SER A 29 7.05 6.12 -4.85
CA SER A 29 5.78 6.56 -4.27
C SER A 29 5.62 6.09 -2.83
N ALA A 30 5.99 4.84 -2.50
CA ALA A 30 5.95 4.34 -1.13
C ALA A 30 6.84 5.16 -0.18
N ARG A 31 8.08 5.45 -0.60
CA ARG A 31 9.01 6.27 0.19
C ARG A 31 8.52 7.71 0.35
N MET A 32 7.99 8.30 -0.73
CA MET A 32 7.42 9.65 -0.70
C MET A 32 6.24 9.75 0.27
N MET A 33 5.27 8.84 0.17
CA MET A 33 4.07 8.86 1.02
C MET A 33 4.40 8.61 2.49
N ALA A 34 5.37 7.73 2.78
CA ALA A 34 5.88 7.56 4.13
C ALA A 34 6.55 8.84 4.67
N ALA A 35 7.37 9.52 3.84
CA ALA A 35 8.01 10.78 4.22
C ALA A 35 7.00 11.93 4.45
N LEU A 36 5.84 11.88 3.78
CA LEU A 36 4.73 12.82 3.97
C LEU A 36 3.86 12.50 5.21
N GLY A 37 4.20 11.46 5.98
CA GLY A 37 3.54 11.15 7.25
C GLY A 37 2.40 10.14 7.17
N ALA A 38 2.31 9.34 6.10
CA ALA A 38 1.34 8.25 6.04
C ALA A 38 1.56 7.27 7.22
N ARG A 39 0.49 7.02 8.00
CA ARG A 39 0.52 6.09 9.14
C ARG A 39 0.52 4.62 8.72
N ALA A 40 0.05 4.34 7.51
CA ALA A 40 0.05 3.03 6.86
C ALA A 40 0.03 3.23 5.34
N LEU A 41 0.39 2.19 4.58
CA LEU A 41 0.34 2.15 3.12
C LEU A 41 -0.40 0.89 2.69
N ALA A 42 -1.10 0.93 1.56
CA ALA A 42 -1.70 -0.24 0.93
C ALA A 42 -1.38 -0.23 -0.57
N THR A 43 -1.03 -1.36 -1.18
CA THR A 43 -0.73 -1.36 -2.62
C THR A 43 -1.99 -1.17 -3.47
N THR A 44 -1.82 -0.81 -4.74
CA THR A 44 -2.91 -0.72 -5.72
C THR A 44 -2.61 -1.60 -6.93
N SER A 45 -3.54 -2.49 -7.30
CA SER A 45 -3.41 -3.37 -8.46
C SER A 45 -3.45 -2.58 -9.76
N SER A 46 -4.37 -1.63 -9.90
CA SER A 46 -4.45 -0.75 -11.07
C SER A 46 -3.20 0.09 -11.24
N GLY A 47 -2.70 0.69 -10.15
CA GLY A 47 -1.49 1.49 -10.20
C GLY A 47 -0.27 0.66 -10.65
N PHE A 48 -0.09 -0.54 -10.07
CA PHE A 48 1.01 -1.42 -10.49
C PHE A 48 0.84 -1.91 -11.94
N ALA A 49 -0.34 -2.38 -12.33
CA ALA A 49 -0.62 -2.84 -13.70
C ALA A 49 -0.33 -1.76 -14.75
N PHE A 50 -0.63 -0.51 -14.44
CA PHE A 50 -0.38 0.61 -15.34
C PHE A 50 1.12 0.88 -15.53
N THR A 51 1.96 0.61 -14.52
CA THR A 51 3.43 0.68 -14.70
C THR A 51 3.95 -0.36 -15.70
N LEU A 52 3.21 -1.46 -15.89
CA LEU A 52 3.51 -2.51 -16.86
C LEU A 52 2.81 -2.29 -18.22
N GLY A 53 2.07 -1.19 -18.39
CA GLY A 53 1.30 -0.91 -19.60
C GLY A 53 0.09 -1.83 -19.80
N ARG A 54 -0.47 -2.39 -18.71
CA ARG A 54 -1.60 -3.33 -18.74
C ARG A 54 -2.81 -2.78 -17.99
N PRO A 55 -4.04 -3.16 -18.34
CA PRO A 55 -5.21 -2.81 -17.53
C PRO A 55 -5.25 -3.62 -16.21
N ASP A 56 -6.08 -3.19 -15.26
CA ASP A 56 -6.30 -3.89 -13.99
C ASP A 56 -7.12 -5.19 -14.19
N MET A 57 -7.48 -5.87 -13.09
CA MET A 57 -8.40 -7.03 -13.03
C MET A 57 -7.81 -8.32 -13.59
N GLY A 58 -6.66 -8.75 -13.04
CA GLY A 58 -6.09 -10.08 -13.28
C GLY A 58 -5.15 -10.19 -14.48
N GLN A 59 -4.72 -9.05 -15.06
CA GLN A 59 -3.71 -9.00 -16.12
C GLN A 59 -2.26 -9.00 -15.59
N VAL A 60 -2.11 -9.05 -14.27
CA VAL A 60 -0.86 -9.21 -13.54
C VAL A 60 -0.98 -10.51 -12.77
N SER A 61 -0.03 -11.41 -12.99
CA SER A 61 0.05 -12.68 -12.27
C SER A 61 0.52 -12.47 -10.83
N ARG A 62 0.30 -13.47 -9.97
CA ARG A 62 0.81 -13.45 -8.59
C ARG A 62 2.33 -13.31 -8.54
N ASP A 63 3.05 -13.94 -9.48
CA ASP A 63 4.52 -13.95 -9.46
C ASP A 63 5.10 -12.62 -9.98
N GLU A 64 4.30 -11.81 -10.68
CA GLU A 64 4.64 -10.42 -11.06
C GLU A 64 4.34 -9.41 -9.94
N ALA A 65 3.51 -9.77 -8.96
CA ALA A 65 2.99 -8.89 -7.90
C ALA A 65 3.73 -8.99 -6.56
#